data_AF-A0A445CXY2-F1
#
_entry.id   AF-A0A445CXY2-F1
#
_cell.length_a   1.000
_cell.length_b   1.000
_cell.length_c   1.000
_cell.angle_alpha   90.00
_cell.angle_beta   90.00
_cell.angle_gamma   90.00
#
_symmetry.space_group_name_H-M   'P 1'
#
loop_
_entity.id
_entity.type
_entity.pdbx_description
1 polymer ?
#
loop_
_entity_poly.entity_id
_entity_poly.type
_entity_poly.pdbx_seq_one_letter_code
_entity_poly.pdbx_strand_id
1 'polypeptide(L)'
;MNTQFEFAGYLPKRLYDLDTSKYGNKEELKSLVAAFKQNGVKAVSDIVINHRMPERFDSNGNSIFEGGTPDSRLDWGVAEICRDDPEFHGKGNPDTGIGWGQVPDIDHTSTRVQQELSDWMNWLKTEVGFSGWRFDMVLGYAPKFTKLYIDNTKPEFSVGELFEKVTLGNDNKPLANQDAHRGKLVNWVNEVGSGVLTFDFTTKMILGAAVEGELWRLKDGNGKPPGMIGTKPESAVTLVDNHDTGSQKTYPFPEDKIMLGYVYILTHPGHPSIFYHDYFERQSGIKDNIKSLSDIRKRNGITATSSINILAAQADLYMANIANKIIVKIGPNGNLGNLLPSNAQVVANGQDYAVWELK
;
A
#
# COMPACT_ATOMS: atom_id res chain seq x y z
N MET A 1 2.96 24.95 8.79
CA MET A 1 2.57 23.52 8.76
C MET A 1 1.55 23.32 7.66
N ASN A 2 1.72 22.30 6.84
CA ASN A 2 0.73 21.94 5.84
C ASN A 2 -0.48 21.31 6.55
N THR A 3 -1.55 22.09 6.70
CA THR A 3 -2.75 21.73 7.47
C THR A 3 -3.45 20.47 6.94
N GLN A 4 -3.21 20.10 5.68
CA GLN A 4 -3.79 18.91 5.06
C GLN A 4 -3.32 17.60 5.71
N PHE A 5 -2.03 17.51 6.11
CA PHE A 5 -1.49 16.30 6.74
C PHE A 5 -1.95 16.15 8.20
N GLU A 6 -2.09 17.27 8.92
CA GLU A 6 -2.58 17.26 10.30
C GLU A 6 -4.04 16.79 10.37
N PHE A 7 -4.89 17.28 9.46
CA PHE A 7 -6.30 16.85 9.42
C PHE A 7 -6.49 15.40 8.95
N ALA A 8 -5.53 14.87 8.16
CA ALA A 8 -5.58 13.50 7.66
C ALA A 8 -4.99 12.45 8.63
N GLY A 9 -4.43 12.86 9.77
CA GLY A 9 -3.90 11.95 10.79
C GLY A 9 -2.43 11.55 10.62
N TYR A 10 -1.72 12.09 9.62
CA TYR A 10 -0.31 11.78 9.34
C TYR A 10 0.69 12.65 10.12
N LEU A 11 0.22 13.51 11.02
CA LEU A 11 1.07 14.21 12.00
C LEU A 11 0.57 13.88 13.41
N PRO A 12 0.74 12.62 13.87
CA PRO A 12 0.11 12.15 15.10
C PRO A 12 0.72 12.83 16.33
N LYS A 13 -0.13 13.13 17.33
CA LYS A 13 0.26 13.69 18.63
C LYS A 13 0.07 12.69 19.76
N ARG A 14 -1.15 12.64 20.31
CA ARG A 14 -1.55 11.80 21.45
C ARG A 14 -2.10 10.47 20.95
N LEU A 15 -1.22 9.46 20.86
CA LEU A 15 -1.56 8.20 20.18
C LEU A 15 -2.70 7.41 20.83
N TYR A 16 -2.92 7.55 22.14
CA TYR A 16 -4.04 6.92 22.85
C TYR A 16 -5.35 7.73 22.79
N ASP A 17 -5.30 9.01 22.39
CA ASP A 17 -6.44 9.92 22.39
C ASP A 17 -7.23 9.88 21.06
N LEU A 18 -7.95 8.78 20.87
CA LEU A 18 -8.73 8.53 19.65
C LEU A 18 -9.96 9.45 19.51
N ASP A 19 -10.41 10.09 20.59
CA ASP A 19 -11.60 10.96 20.58
C ASP A 19 -11.36 12.29 19.86
N THR A 20 -10.10 12.64 19.60
CA THR A 20 -9.73 13.87 18.89
C THR A 20 -9.63 13.72 17.38
N SER A 21 -9.73 12.48 16.87
CA SER A 21 -9.67 12.19 15.45
C SER A 21 -10.80 12.89 14.68
N LYS A 22 -10.48 13.38 13.48
CA LYS A 22 -11.47 13.99 12.56
C LYS A 22 -12.35 12.95 11.85
N TYR A 23 -11.96 11.68 11.89
CA TYR A 23 -12.70 10.59 11.27
C TYR A 23 -13.86 10.08 12.13
N GLY A 24 -13.87 10.42 13.42
CA GLY A 24 -14.82 9.91 14.42
C GLY A 24 -14.10 9.60 15.73
N ASN A 25 -14.87 9.44 16.80
CA ASN A 25 -14.35 9.17 18.14
C ASN A 25 -14.05 7.68 18.36
N LYS A 26 -13.55 7.34 19.56
CA LYS A 26 -13.16 5.97 19.92
C LYS A 26 -14.31 4.95 19.78
N GLU A 27 -15.51 5.30 20.23
CA GLU A 27 -16.65 4.38 20.23
C GLU A 27 -17.26 4.20 18.82
N GLU A 28 -17.24 5.25 18.00
CA GLU A 28 -17.59 5.16 16.57
C GLU A 28 -16.61 4.22 15.83
N LEU A 29 -15.31 4.36 16.07
CA LEU A 29 -14.29 3.49 15.49
C LEU A 29 -14.46 2.04 15.92
N LYS A 30 -14.69 1.79 17.22
CA LYS A 30 -14.97 0.44 17.76
C LYS A 30 -16.22 -0.17 17.11
N SER A 31 -17.27 0.62 16.95
CA SER A 31 -18.51 0.17 16.31
C SER A 31 -18.28 -0.22 14.85
N LEU A 32 -17.51 0.58 14.09
CA LEU A 32 -17.15 0.28 12.71
C LEU A 32 -16.30 -1.00 12.60
N VAL A 33 -15.26 -1.14 13.42
CA VAL A 33 -14.40 -2.33 13.42
C VAL A 33 -15.18 -3.59 13.80
N ALA A 34 -16.09 -3.49 14.78
CA ALA A 34 -16.98 -4.58 15.13
C ALA A 34 -17.92 -4.97 13.97
N ALA A 35 -18.48 -3.99 13.24
CA ALA A 35 -19.33 -4.25 12.09
C ALA A 35 -18.57 -4.95 10.95
N PHE A 36 -17.32 -4.56 10.67
CA PHE A 36 -16.47 -5.29 9.71
C PHE A 36 -16.26 -6.74 10.14
N LYS A 37 -15.89 -6.96 11.42
CA LYS A 37 -15.65 -8.30 11.95
C LYS A 37 -16.88 -9.20 11.87
N GLN A 38 -18.07 -8.67 12.19
CA GLN A 38 -19.35 -9.39 12.08
C GLN A 38 -19.64 -9.84 10.64
N ASN A 39 -19.12 -9.14 9.64
CA ASN A 39 -19.24 -9.46 8.22
C ASN A 39 -18.02 -10.22 7.67
N GLY A 40 -17.15 -10.75 8.54
CA GLY A 40 -15.97 -11.51 8.14
C GLY A 40 -14.87 -10.67 7.49
N VAL A 41 -14.91 -9.35 7.66
CA VAL A 41 -13.89 -8.41 7.17
C VAL A 41 -12.96 -8.04 8.32
N LYS A 42 -11.66 -8.15 8.08
CA LYS A 42 -10.63 -7.74 9.05
C LYS A 42 -10.31 -6.25 8.85
N ALA A 43 -10.19 -5.51 9.95
CA ALA A 43 -9.78 -4.11 9.92
C ALA A 43 -8.27 -3.99 10.15
N VAL A 44 -7.62 -3.11 9.40
CA VAL A 44 -6.20 -2.80 9.51
C VAL A 44 -6.06 -1.33 9.91
N SER A 45 -5.18 -1.02 10.87
CA SER A 45 -4.87 0.37 11.24
C SER A 45 -3.70 0.86 10.41
N ASP A 46 -3.79 2.11 9.97
CA ASP A 46 -2.63 2.87 9.49
C ASP A 46 -1.75 3.23 10.69
N ILE A 47 -0.45 2.96 10.63
CA ILE A 47 0.50 3.09 11.72
C ILE A 47 1.58 4.09 11.31
N VAL A 48 1.40 5.33 11.76
CA VAL A 48 2.32 6.45 11.54
C VAL A 48 3.23 6.58 12.75
N ILE A 49 4.46 6.06 12.62
CA ILE A 49 5.43 6.00 13.73
C ILE A 49 6.82 6.49 13.37
N ASN A 50 7.09 6.81 12.09
CA ASN A 50 8.37 7.41 11.69
C ASN A 50 8.64 8.71 12.45
N HIS A 51 7.63 9.58 12.46
CA HIS A 51 7.69 10.89 13.06
C HIS A 51 6.45 11.13 13.93
N ARG A 52 6.57 12.08 14.86
CA ARG A 52 5.48 12.41 15.78
C ARG A 52 5.52 13.87 16.14
N MET A 53 4.37 14.50 16.22
CA MET A 53 4.25 15.90 16.57
C MET A 53 4.25 16.07 18.11
N PRO A 54 5.08 16.95 18.69
CA PRO A 54 5.06 17.21 20.13
C PRO A 54 3.78 17.94 20.54
N GLU A 55 3.33 17.71 21.77
CA GLU A 55 2.16 18.41 22.33
C GLU A 55 2.47 19.90 22.47
N ARG A 56 3.66 20.21 22.99
CA ARG A 56 4.16 21.57 23.23
C ARG A 56 5.69 21.61 23.19
N PHE A 57 6.22 22.83 23.25
CA PHE A 57 7.65 23.08 23.46
C PHE A 57 7.85 23.69 24.85
N ASP A 58 8.97 23.35 25.51
CA ASP A 58 9.36 23.99 26.77
C ASP A 58 9.97 25.39 26.54
N SER A 59 10.36 26.07 27.62
CA SER A 59 10.95 27.43 27.54
C SER A 59 12.29 27.49 26.79
N ASN A 60 12.94 26.34 26.59
CA ASN A 60 14.19 26.23 25.84
C ASN A 60 13.95 25.75 24.40
N GLY A 61 12.69 25.61 23.99
CA GLY A 61 12.32 25.11 22.67
C GLY A 61 12.38 23.57 22.53
N ASN A 62 12.57 22.82 23.62
CA ASN A 62 12.61 21.36 23.54
C ASN A 62 11.20 20.79 23.34
N SER A 63 11.08 19.80 22.47
CA SER A 63 9.85 19.04 22.24
C SER A 63 9.41 18.25 23.48
N ILE A 64 8.14 18.39 23.85
CA ILE A 64 7.48 17.62 24.91
C ILE A 64 6.29 16.88 24.31
N PHE A 65 6.33 15.55 24.36
CA PHE A 65 5.27 14.68 23.85
C PHE A 65 4.27 14.32 24.96
N GLU A 66 3.08 13.90 24.55
CA GLU A 66 1.99 13.46 25.43
C GLU A 66 1.34 12.23 24.81
N GLY A 67 1.15 11.17 25.59
CA GLY A 67 0.50 9.94 25.14
C GLY A 67 -1.01 10.05 24.96
N GLY A 68 -1.66 10.94 25.73
CA GLY A 68 -3.12 11.02 25.82
C GLY A 68 -3.69 10.16 26.94
N THR A 69 -2.91 9.91 27.98
CA THR A 69 -3.29 9.08 29.14
C THR A 69 -2.92 9.78 30.44
N PRO A 70 -3.58 9.48 31.57
CA PRO A 70 -3.19 10.05 32.87
C PRO A 70 -1.81 9.60 33.40
N ASP A 71 -1.27 8.52 32.83
CA ASP A 71 0.08 8.01 33.12
C ASP A 71 1.07 8.45 32.05
N SER A 72 2.37 8.15 32.25
CA SER A 72 3.47 8.67 31.44
C SER A 72 3.78 7.85 30.17
N ARG A 73 2.88 6.99 29.69
CA ARG A 73 3.12 6.23 28.47
C ARG A 73 3.19 7.19 27.29
N LEU A 74 4.23 7.06 26.46
CA LEU A 74 4.48 7.90 25.30
C LEU A 74 4.75 9.39 25.62
N ASP A 75 4.94 9.73 26.90
CA ASP A 75 5.39 11.04 27.37
C ASP A 75 6.92 11.11 27.24
N TRP A 76 7.33 11.41 26.02
CA TRP A 76 8.73 11.49 25.62
C TRP A 76 9.25 12.92 25.67
N GLY A 77 10.57 13.03 25.56
CA GLY A 77 11.24 14.29 25.30
C GLY A 77 12.25 14.16 24.18
N VAL A 78 13.19 15.09 24.13
CA VAL A 78 14.24 15.14 23.10
C VAL A 78 15.17 13.92 23.08
N ALA A 79 15.18 13.09 24.13
CA ALA A 79 15.97 11.86 24.18
C ALA A 79 15.43 10.77 23.22
N GLU A 80 14.15 10.84 22.86
CA GLU A 80 13.49 9.93 21.93
C GLU A 80 13.39 10.48 20.50
N ILE A 81 14.00 11.64 20.22
CA ILE A 81 14.11 12.23 18.88
C ILE A 81 15.49 11.91 18.30
N CYS A 82 15.53 11.55 17.02
CA CYS A 82 16.77 11.34 16.28
C CYS A 82 17.69 12.58 16.36
N ARG A 83 18.97 12.41 16.68
CA ARG A 83 19.89 13.57 16.84
C ARG A 83 20.23 14.29 15.54
N ASP A 84 19.96 13.66 14.41
CA ASP A 84 20.13 14.26 13.09
C ASP A 84 18.98 15.21 12.73
N ASP A 85 18.05 15.42 13.67
CA ASP A 85 16.93 16.35 13.62
C ASP A 85 17.16 17.53 14.59
N PRO A 86 18.16 18.40 14.32
CA PRO A 86 18.59 19.44 15.25
C PRO A 86 17.56 20.55 15.45
N GLU A 87 16.65 20.77 14.50
CA GLU A 87 15.54 21.73 14.62
C GLU A 87 14.57 21.41 15.76
N PHE A 88 14.49 20.14 16.18
CA PHE A 88 13.70 19.72 17.34
C PHE A 88 14.57 19.30 18.54
N HIS A 89 15.85 19.70 18.51
CA HIS A 89 16.80 19.49 19.59
C HIS A 89 17.04 18.01 19.93
N GLY A 90 16.95 17.11 18.95
CA GLY A 90 17.10 15.67 19.15
C GLY A 90 18.41 15.27 19.86
N LYS A 91 18.29 14.32 20.79
CA LYS A 91 19.41 13.79 21.60
C LYS A 91 19.52 12.27 21.59
N GLY A 92 18.65 11.59 20.83
CA GLY A 92 18.70 10.15 20.63
C GLY A 92 19.84 9.72 19.71
N ASN A 93 19.72 8.54 19.16
CA ASN A 93 20.64 8.02 18.16
C ASN A 93 20.40 8.67 16.78
N PRO A 94 21.32 8.50 15.82
CA PRO A 94 21.08 8.83 14.42
C PRO A 94 19.81 8.19 13.90
N ASP A 95 19.18 8.87 12.94
CA ASP A 95 18.09 8.27 12.20
C ASP A 95 18.57 7.01 11.45
N THR A 96 17.71 6.02 11.37
CA THR A 96 17.99 4.76 10.67
C THR A 96 17.34 4.67 9.29
N GLY A 97 16.55 5.68 8.90
CA GLY A 97 16.00 5.84 7.57
C GLY A 97 16.11 7.28 7.07
N ILE A 98 15.05 7.77 6.41
CA ILE A 98 14.97 9.14 5.89
C ILE A 98 14.11 10.02 6.79
N GLY A 99 14.60 11.22 7.11
CA GLY A 99 13.85 12.18 7.91
C GLY A 99 12.63 12.77 7.18
N TRP A 100 11.60 13.12 7.93
CA TRP A 100 10.39 13.78 7.46
C TRP A 100 10.55 15.30 7.36
N GLY A 101 11.28 15.92 8.30
CA GLY A 101 11.69 17.32 8.26
C GLY A 101 10.61 18.37 8.56
N GLN A 102 9.38 17.98 8.93
CA GLN A 102 8.34 18.92 9.39
C GLN A 102 7.97 18.77 10.87
N VAL A 103 8.17 17.59 11.43
CA VAL A 103 7.95 17.24 12.84
C VAL A 103 9.02 16.21 13.23
N PRO A 104 9.33 16.05 14.53
CA PRO A 104 10.42 15.18 14.97
C PRO A 104 10.36 13.76 14.44
N ASP A 105 11.45 13.29 13.86
CA ASP A 105 11.68 11.88 13.57
C ASP A 105 12.07 11.12 14.87
N ILE A 106 11.49 9.93 15.06
CA ILE A 106 11.54 9.18 16.31
C ILE A 106 12.71 8.19 16.32
N ASP A 107 13.49 8.19 17.41
CA ASP A 107 14.60 7.24 17.61
C ASP A 107 14.07 5.84 17.91
N HIS A 108 13.82 5.06 16.85
CA HIS A 108 13.41 3.66 16.96
C HIS A 108 14.48 2.74 17.56
N THR A 109 15.73 3.19 17.76
CA THR A 109 16.75 2.40 18.47
C THR A 109 16.54 2.41 19.99
N SER A 110 15.76 3.36 20.52
CA SER A 110 15.40 3.44 21.93
C SER A 110 14.51 2.27 22.35
N THR A 111 14.94 1.51 23.36
CA THR A 111 14.17 0.38 23.91
C THR A 111 12.86 0.84 24.54
N ARG A 112 12.81 2.06 25.08
CA ARG A 112 11.58 2.68 25.57
C ARG A 112 10.59 2.93 24.43
N VAL A 113 11.03 3.54 23.34
CA VAL A 113 10.20 3.78 22.14
C VAL A 113 9.66 2.47 21.57
N GLN A 114 10.54 1.47 21.43
CA GLN A 114 10.17 0.13 20.96
C GLN A 114 9.07 -0.50 21.82
N GLN A 115 9.23 -0.47 23.14
CA GLN A 115 8.29 -1.05 24.08
C GLN A 115 6.95 -0.30 24.07
N GLU A 116 6.97 1.02 24.26
CA GLU A 116 5.74 1.80 24.42
C GLU A 116 4.92 1.86 23.12
N LEU A 117 5.56 1.92 21.94
CA LEU A 117 4.84 1.80 20.66
C LEU A 117 4.24 0.40 20.47
N SER A 118 4.96 -0.66 20.87
CA SER A 118 4.42 -2.03 20.83
C SER A 118 3.21 -2.18 21.75
N ASP A 119 3.24 -1.56 22.93
CA ASP A 119 2.12 -1.56 23.88
C ASP A 119 0.92 -0.78 23.35
N TRP A 120 1.13 0.37 22.71
CA TRP A 120 0.08 1.12 22.02
C TRP A 120 -0.55 0.33 20.87
N MET A 121 0.26 -0.31 20.02
CA MET A 121 -0.25 -1.17 18.95
C MET A 121 -1.03 -2.38 19.49
N ASN A 122 -0.56 -3.01 20.57
CA ASN A 122 -1.32 -4.07 21.23
C ASN A 122 -2.64 -3.55 21.84
N TRP A 123 -2.63 -2.34 22.40
CA TRP A 123 -3.85 -1.68 22.86
C TRP A 123 -4.85 -1.43 21.72
N LEU A 124 -4.41 -1.00 20.54
CA LEU A 124 -5.28 -0.88 19.36
C LEU A 124 -5.94 -2.22 18.99
N LYS A 125 -5.22 -3.34 19.12
CA LYS A 125 -5.83 -4.67 18.91
C LYS A 125 -6.87 -5.01 19.96
N THR A 126 -6.57 -4.79 21.25
CA THR A 126 -7.43 -5.23 22.34
C THR A 126 -8.62 -4.31 22.58
N GLU A 127 -8.42 -3.00 22.46
CA GLU A 127 -9.43 -1.98 22.74
C GLU A 127 -10.33 -1.70 21.54
N VAL A 128 -9.74 -1.58 20.35
CA VAL A 128 -10.47 -1.23 19.12
C VAL A 128 -10.86 -2.47 18.31
N GLY A 129 -10.01 -3.50 18.31
CA GLY A 129 -10.26 -4.75 17.58
C GLY A 129 -9.55 -4.88 16.24
N PHE A 130 -8.56 -4.02 15.96
CA PHE A 130 -7.76 -4.11 14.73
C PHE A 130 -7.05 -5.48 14.62
N SER A 131 -6.98 -6.00 13.40
CA SER A 131 -6.39 -7.30 13.09
C SER A 131 -4.96 -7.19 12.55
N GLY A 132 -4.53 -6.02 12.09
CA GLY A 132 -3.24 -5.84 11.45
C GLY A 132 -2.88 -4.41 11.14
N TRP A 133 -1.74 -4.22 10.47
CA TRP A 133 -1.07 -2.92 10.32
C TRP A 133 -0.78 -2.56 8.86
N ARG A 134 -1.01 -1.31 8.48
CA ARG A 134 -0.35 -0.67 7.34
C ARG A 134 0.71 0.26 7.94
N PHE A 135 1.97 -0.04 7.72
CA PHE A 135 3.06 0.80 8.19
C PHE A 135 3.27 1.94 7.20
N ASP A 136 3.02 3.16 7.68
CA ASP A 136 3.28 4.39 6.96
C ASP A 136 4.78 4.62 6.80
N MET A 137 5.17 5.17 5.64
CA MET A 137 6.51 5.69 5.37
C MET A 137 7.64 4.79 5.87
N VAL A 138 7.67 3.50 5.48
CA VAL A 138 8.69 2.54 5.97
C VAL A 138 10.12 2.83 5.46
N LEU A 139 10.30 3.87 4.64
CA LEU A 139 11.61 4.45 4.33
C LEU A 139 12.21 5.23 5.50
N GLY A 140 11.37 5.68 6.44
CA GLY A 140 11.77 6.55 7.54
C GLY A 140 12.58 5.85 8.64
N TYR A 141 12.53 4.52 8.71
CA TYR A 141 13.26 3.75 9.72
C TYR A 141 13.70 2.40 9.19
N ALA A 142 14.75 1.83 9.77
CA ALA A 142 15.30 0.57 9.28
C ALA A 142 14.29 -0.60 9.36
N PRO A 143 14.27 -1.53 8.38
CA PRO A 143 13.28 -2.62 8.30
C PRO A 143 13.23 -3.52 9.55
N LYS A 144 14.35 -3.66 10.26
CA LYS A 144 14.43 -4.40 11.53
C LYS A 144 13.45 -3.88 12.60
N PHE A 145 13.05 -2.60 12.55
CA PHE A 145 12.08 -2.05 13.50
C PHE A 145 10.65 -2.43 13.11
N THR A 146 10.29 -2.42 11.82
CA THR A 146 9.04 -3.04 11.36
C THR A 146 8.95 -4.50 11.82
N LYS A 147 10.04 -5.26 11.68
CA LYS A 147 10.13 -6.64 12.18
C LYS A 147 9.85 -6.71 13.68
N LEU A 148 10.50 -5.87 14.48
CA LEU A 148 10.32 -5.81 15.93
C LEU A 148 8.85 -5.57 16.29
N TYR A 149 8.19 -4.60 15.65
CA TYR A 149 6.78 -4.30 15.93
C TYR A 149 5.85 -5.45 15.52
N ILE A 150 6.12 -6.11 14.40
CA ILE A 150 5.37 -7.31 13.98
C ILE A 150 5.56 -8.45 14.98
N ASP A 151 6.79 -8.74 15.40
CA ASP A 151 7.09 -9.82 16.35
C ASP A 151 6.43 -9.57 17.72
N ASN A 152 6.43 -8.31 18.18
CA ASN A 152 5.84 -7.91 19.47
C ASN A 152 4.31 -7.86 19.45
N THR A 153 3.69 -7.60 18.30
CA THR A 153 2.23 -7.36 18.21
C THR A 153 1.48 -8.49 17.50
N LYS A 154 2.17 -9.38 16.79
CA LYS A 154 1.62 -10.57 16.11
C LYS A 154 0.32 -10.26 15.33
N PRO A 155 0.38 -9.37 14.33
CA PRO A 155 -0.78 -9.04 13.49
C PRO A 155 -1.14 -10.21 12.56
N GLU A 156 -2.39 -10.28 12.14
CA GLU A 156 -2.86 -11.24 11.13
C GLU A 156 -2.51 -10.81 9.70
N PHE A 157 -2.25 -9.52 9.50
CA PHE A 157 -1.86 -8.93 8.23
C PHE A 157 -0.94 -7.73 8.49
N SER A 158 0.10 -7.57 7.69
CA SER A 158 0.89 -6.34 7.68
C SER A 158 1.38 -5.98 6.29
N VAL A 159 1.35 -4.69 5.96
CA VAL A 159 1.88 -4.15 4.71
C VAL A 159 2.68 -2.88 4.98
N GLY A 160 3.87 -2.77 4.38
CA GLY A 160 4.68 -1.54 4.42
C GLY A 160 4.48 -0.67 3.19
N GLU A 161 4.46 0.64 3.39
CA GLU A 161 4.58 1.62 2.31
C GLU A 161 6.05 1.99 2.04
N LEU A 162 6.70 1.22 1.16
CA LEU A 162 8.01 1.57 0.62
C LEU A 162 7.84 2.35 -0.69
N PHE A 163 7.43 3.62 -0.57
CA PHE A 163 7.16 4.46 -1.73
C PHE A 163 8.43 5.20 -2.18
N GLU A 164 9.14 4.60 -3.14
CA GLU A 164 10.29 5.22 -3.81
C GLU A 164 9.95 5.69 -5.23
N LYS A 165 10.80 6.56 -5.78
CA LYS A 165 10.71 6.97 -7.19
C LYS A 165 11.27 5.87 -8.09
N VAL A 166 10.52 5.53 -9.14
CA VAL A 166 11.03 4.72 -10.26
C VAL A 166 12.05 5.48 -11.10
N THR A 167 12.87 4.75 -11.85
CA THR A 167 13.77 5.37 -12.83
C THR A 167 12.97 5.83 -14.04
N LEU A 168 13.14 7.10 -14.42
CA LEU A 168 12.44 7.70 -15.56
C LEU A 168 13.33 7.77 -16.81
N GLY A 169 12.71 7.69 -17.98
CA GLY A 169 13.33 8.01 -19.26
C GLY A 169 13.28 9.51 -19.57
N ASN A 170 13.79 9.89 -20.74
CA ASN A 170 13.80 11.28 -21.20
C ASN A 170 12.40 11.85 -21.46
N ASP A 171 11.39 10.98 -21.59
CA ASP A 171 9.98 11.30 -21.77
C ASP A 171 9.22 11.45 -20.44
N ASN A 172 9.93 11.43 -19.30
CA ASN A 172 9.38 11.41 -17.95
C ASN A 172 8.47 10.22 -17.63
N LYS A 173 8.48 9.17 -18.46
CA LYS A 173 7.80 7.91 -18.15
C LYS A 173 8.74 6.95 -17.43
N PRO A 174 8.24 6.01 -16.63
CA PRO A 174 9.07 4.93 -16.09
C PRO A 174 9.82 4.22 -17.22
N LEU A 175 11.10 3.93 -17.04
CA LEU A 175 11.81 3.00 -17.93
C LEU A 175 11.12 1.63 -17.90
N ALA A 176 11.21 0.90 -19.01
CA ALA A 176 10.61 -0.43 -19.12
C ALA A 176 11.21 -1.43 -18.11
N ASN A 177 12.52 -1.33 -17.86
CA ASN A 177 13.18 -2.09 -16.82
C ASN A 177 13.15 -1.29 -15.50
N GLN A 178 12.48 -1.85 -14.50
CA GLN A 178 12.44 -1.36 -13.11
C GLN A 178 12.96 -2.41 -12.11
N ASP A 179 13.90 -3.27 -12.53
CA ASP A 179 14.49 -4.33 -11.71
C ASP A 179 15.09 -3.79 -10.40
N ALA A 180 15.76 -2.65 -10.48
CA ALA A 180 16.29 -1.98 -9.29
C ALA A 180 15.16 -1.59 -8.32
N HIS A 181 14.06 -1.03 -8.82
CA HIS A 181 12.93 -0.60 -7.99
C HIS A 181 12.21 -1.79 -7.35
N ARG A 182 11.79 -2.80 -8.12
CA ARG A 182 11.18 -4.02 -7.53
C ARG A 182 12.15 -4.78 -6.64
N GLY A 183 13.45 -4.72 -6.92
CA GLY A 183 14.51 -5.29 -6.11
C GLY A 183 14.54 -4.69 -4.70
N LYS A 184 14.39 -3.36 -4.57
CA LYS A 184 14.28 -2.70 -3.26
C LYS A 184 13.05 -3.17 -2.46
N LEU A 185 11.88 -3.27 -3.11
CA LEU A 185 10.67 -3.81 -2.49
C LEU A 185 10.88 -5.25 -1.98
N VAL A 186 11.50 -6.11 -2.80
CA VAL A 186 11.82 -7.50 -2.43
C VAL A 186 12.83 -7.55 -1.28
N ASN A 187 13.88 -6.74 -1.33
CA ASN A 187 14.89 -6.68 -0.28
C ASN A 187 14.29 -6.23 1.05
N TRP A 188 13.46 -5.19 1.05
CA TRP A 188 12.79 -4.70 2.25
C TRP A 188 11.94 -5.80 2.90
N VAL A 189 11.09 -6.50 2.13
CA VAL A 189 10.29 -7.61 2.67
C VAL A 189 11.18 -8.75 3.20
N ASN A 190 12.29 -9.05 2.52
CA ASN A 190 13.21 -10.09 2.97
C ASN A 190 13.93 -9.70 4.27
N GLU A 191 14.27 -8.42 4.45
CA GLU A 191 14.91 -7.91 5.67
C GLU A 191 13.96 -7.88 6.87
N VAL A 192 12.68 -7.52 6.65
CA VAL A 192 11.65 -7.63 7.71
C VAL A 192 11.36 -9.10 8.04
N GLY A 193 11.31 -9.96 7.02
CA GLY A 193 11.07 -11.40 7.16
C GLY A 193 9.58 -11.78 7.09
N SER A 194 9.22 -12.89 7.76
CA SER A 194 7.86 -13.42 7.71
C SER A 194 6.84 -12.49 8.38
N GLY A 195 5.65 -12.37 7.80
CA GLY A 195 4.53 -11.63 8.41
C GLY A 195 4.29 -10.25 7.82
N VAL A 196 5.05 -9.83 6.79
CA VAL A 196 4.86 -8.55 6.11
C VAL A 196 4.75 -8.70 4.60
N LEU A 197 3.99 -7.79 3.99
CA LEU A 197 3.89 -7.54 2.56
C LEU A 197 4.39 -6.11 2.28
N THR A 198 4.51 -5.72 1.01
CA THR A 198 4.72 -4.31 0.63
C THR A 198 3.81 -3.94 -0.52
N PHE A 199 3.44 -2.66 -0.62
CA PHE A 199 2.76 -2.15 -1.80
C PHE A 199 3.65 -2.28 -3.04
N ASP A 200 3.09 -2.82 -4.12
CA ASP A 200 3.78 -2.99 -5.41
C ASP A 200 3.71 -1.68 -6.21
N PHE A 201 4.44 -0.68 -5.72
CA PHE A 201 4.59 0.61 -6.41
C PHE A 201 5.25 0.47 -7.78
N THR A 202 6.02 -0.61 -8.01
CA THR A 202 6.57 -0.91 -9.33
C THR A 202 5.47 -1.21 -10.34
N THR A 203 4.54 -2.13 -10.00
CA THR A 203 3.37 -2.40 -10.83
C THR A 203 2.54 -1.15 -11.03
N LYS A 204 2.23 -0.41 -9.96
CA LYS A 204 1.43 0.83 -10.06
C LYS A 204 1.97 1.79 -11.11
N MET A 205 3.26 2.13 -11.04
CA MET A 205 3.84 3.14 -11.94
C MET A 205 3.98 2.62 -13.37
N ILE A 206 4.42 1.37 -13.55
CA ILE A 206 4.53 0.78 -14.90
C ILE A 206 3.15 0.64 -15.54
N LEU A 207 2.15 0.17 -14.80
CA LEU A 207 0.80 -0.03 -15.30
C LEU A 207 0.16 1.29 -15.72
N GLY A 208 0.36 2.36 -14.93
CA GLY A 208 -0.09 3.71 -15.28
C GLY A 208 0.49 4.20 -16.61
N ALA A 209 1.78 3.96 -16.87
CA ALA A 209 2.39 4.30 -18.16
C ALA A 209 1.95 3.35 -19.30
N ALA A 210 1.72 2.07 -18.99
CA ALA A 210 1.41 1.05 -19.98
C ALA A 210 0.02 1.25 -20.63
N VAL A 211 -0.98 1.68 -19.84
CA VAL A 211 -2.35 1.89 -20.36
C VAL A 211 -2.46 3.06 -21.34
N GLU A 212 -1.43 3.90 -21.43
CA GLU A 212 -1.31 5.03 -22.37
C GLU A 212 -0.77 4.59 -23.75
N GLY A 213 -1.15 3.39 -24.22
CA GLY A 213 -0.71 2.85 -25.51
C GLY A 213 0.68 2.21 -25.50
N GLU A 214 1.18 1.81 -24.33
CA GLU A 214 2.50 1.20 -24.16
C GLU A 214 2.41 -0.13 -23.41
N LEU A 215 1.39 -0.94 -23.73
CA LEU A 215 1.09 -2.20 -23.04
C LEU A 215 2.21 -3.26 -23.15
N TRP A 216 3.16 -3.06 -24.08
CA TRP A 216 4.39 -3.83 -24.18
C TRP A 216 5.24 -3.75 -22.90
N ARG A 217 5.07 -2.70 -22.09
CA ARG A 217 5.73 -2.55 -20.78
C ARG A 217 5.31 -3.62 -19.78
N LEU A 218 4.15 -4.25 -19.94
CA LEU A 218 3.61 -5.25 -19.01
C LEU A 218 4.27 -6.64 -19.13
N LYS A 219 5.38 -6.75 -19.87
CA LYS A 219 6.21 -7.94 -19.98
C LYS A 219 7.69 -7.57 -19.90
N ASP A 220 8.40 -8.10 -18.91
CA ASP A 220 9.83 -7.91 -18.77
C ASP A 220 10.63 -8.77 -19.77
N GLY A 221 11.96 -8.58 -19.79
CA GLY A 221 12.86 -9.32 -20.69
C GLY A 221 12.87 -10.84 -20.47
N ASN A 222 12.35 -11.33 -19.34
CA ASN A 222 12.21 -12.75 -19.02
C ASN A 222 10.79 -13.28 -19.27
N GLY A 223 9.91 -12.48 -19.88
CA GLY A 223 8.53 -12.87 -20.17
C GLY A 223 7.60 -12.83 -18.95
N LYS A 224 8.01 -12.20 -17.83
CA LYS A 224 7.22 -12.10 -16.60
C LYS A 224 6.61 -10.70 -16.44
N PRO A 225 5.64 -10.51 -15.52
CA PRO A 225 5.22 -9.18 -15.12
C PRO A 225 6.40 -8.31 -14.65
N PRO A 226 6.42 -7.01 -14.98
CA PRO A 226 7.57 -6.14 -14.74
C PRO A 226 7.64 -5.62 -13.29
N GLY A 227 6.55 -5.68 -12.53
CA GLY A 227 6.50 -5.27 -11.12
C GLY A 227 6.91 -6.37 -10.14
N MET A 228 6.65 -6.16 -8.85
CA MET A 228 6.98 -7.13 -7.80
C MET A 228 6.20 -8.44 -7.95
N ILE A 229 5.00 -8.41 -8.53
CA ILE A 229 4.26 -9.63 -8.88
C ILE A 229 4.99 -10.56 -9.87
N GLY A 230 6.03 -10.09 -10.57
CA GLY A 230 6.88 -10.93 -11.41
C GLY A 230 7.96 -11.70 -10.66
N THR A 231 8.25 -11.32 -9.42
CA THR A 231 9.39 -11.85 -8.63
C THR A 231 8.95 -12.47 -7.31
N LYS A 232 8.10 -11.80 -6.53
CA LYS A 232 7.64 -12.22 -5.21
C LYS A 232 6.15 -11.89 -5.01
N PRO A 233 5.25 -12.47 -5.82
CA PRO A 233 3.84 -12.08 -5.87
C PRO A 233 3.08 -12.37 -4.56
N GLU A 234 3.50 -13.37 -3.77
CA GLU A 234 2.94 -13.64 -2.44
C GLU A 234 3.12 -12.48 -1.46
N SER A 235 4.08 -11.59 -1.71
CA SER A 235 4.44 -10.45 -0.87
C SER A 235 4.00 -9.09 -1.44
N ALA A 236 3.33 -9.08 -2.59
CA ALA A 236 3.00 -7.87 -3.35
C ALA A 236 1.54 -7.46 -3.14
N VAL A 237 1.31 -6.28 -2.54
CA VAL A 237 -0.02 -5.63 -2.50
C VAL A 237 -0.15 -4.69 -3.69
N THR A 238 -0.85 -5.11 -4.73
CA THR A 238 -1.04 -4.31 -5.96
C THR A 238 -2.16 -3.28 -5.78
N LEU A 239 -2.02 -2.10 -6.38
CA LEU A 239 -2.97 -1.00 -6.27
C LEU A 239 -3.09 -0.22 -7.58
N VAL A 240 -4.26 0.37 -7.83
CA VAL A 240 -4.47 1.34 -8.92
C VAL A 240 -4.15 2.76 -8.47
N ASP A 241 -4.62 3.17 -7.30
CA ASP A 241 -4.28 4.43 -6.63
C ASP A 241 -4.45 4.26 -5.12
N ASN A 242 -3.89 5.17 -4.34
CA ASN A 242 -4.18 5.36 -2.92
C ASN A 242 -4.53 6.84 -2.66
N HIS A 243 -4.61 7.23 -1.37
CA HIS A 243 -4.94 8.59 -1.00
C HIS A 243 -3.85 9.60 -1.42
N ASP A 244 -2.58 9.21 -1.50
CA ASP A 244 -1.50 10.10 -1.99
C ASP A 244 -1.45 10.18 -3.52
N THR A 245 -1.44 9.03 -4.20
CA THR A 245 -1.30 8.98 -5.65
C THR A 245 -2.55 9.48 -6.34
N GLY A 246 -3.73 9.08 -5.84
CA GLY A 246 -5.04 9.43 -6.38
C GLY A 246 -5.57 10.76 -5.84
N SER A 247 -5.85 10.85 -4.53
CA SER A 247 -6.52 12.04 -3.97
C SER A 247 -5.61 13.26 -3.90
N GLN A 248 -4.35 13.11 -3.46
CA GLN A 248 -3.36 14.20 -3.45
C GLN A 248 -2.68 14.39 -4.81
N LYS A 249 -2.98 13.55 -5.81
CA LYS A 249 -2.48 13.66 -7.20
C LYS A 249 -0.95 13.66 -7.31
N THR A 250 -0.24 12.96 -6.40
CA THR A 250 1.23 12.87 -6.45
C THR A 250 1.73 12.00 -7.62
N TYR A 251 0.98 10.95 -7.97
CA TYR A 251 1.24 10.06 -9.12
C TYR A 251 -0.06 9.38 -9.60
N PRO A 252 -1.06 10.14 -10.08
CA PRO A 252 -2.39 9.61 -10.36
C PRO A 252 -2.38 8.60 -11.50
N PHE A 253 -3.24 7.58 -11.43
CA PHE A 253 -3.50 6.71 -12.57
C PHE A 253 -4.23 7.50 -13.68
N PRO A 254 -4.01 7.21 -14.98
CA PRO A 254 -4.76 7.86 -16.04
C PRO A 254 -6.28 7.67 -15.88
N GLU A 255 -7.00 8.79 -15.76
CA GLU A 255 -8.36 8.82 -15.23
C GLU A 255 -9.38 8.05 -16.09
N ASP A 256 -9.25 8.16 -17.41
CA ASP A 256 -10.09 7.45 -18.38
C ASP A 256 -9.70 5.98 -18.56
N LYS A 257 -8.62 5.52 -17.90
CA LYS A 257 -8.10 4.15 -18.00
C LYS A 257 -8.17 3.35 -16.70
N ILE A 258 -8.78 3.89 -15.64
CA ILE A 258 -8.82 3.26 -14.31
C ILE A 258 -9.35 1.83 -14.33
N MET A 259 -10.37 1.55 -15.14
CA MET A 259 -10.88 0.19 -15.28
C MET A 259 -9.84 -0.80 -15.80
N LEU A 260 -8.92 -0.38 -16.67
CA LEU A 260 -7.83 -1.23 -17.15
C LEU A 260 -6.86 -1.57 -16.01
N GLY A 261 -6.62 -0.62 -15.10
CA GLY A 261 -5.89 -0.84 -13.85
C GLY A 261 -6.52 -1.94 -13.00
N TYR A 262 -7.83 -1.83 -12.74
CA TYR A 262 -8.57 -2.82 -11.95
C TYR A 262 -8.66 -4.19 -12.62
N VAL A 263 -8.85 -4.24 -13.93
CA VAL A 263 -8.82 -5.49 -14.70
C VAL A 263 -7.48 -6.18 -14.51
N TYR A 264 -6.36 -5.46 -14.54
CA TYR A 264 -5.05 -6.02 -14.29
C TYR A 264 -4.95 -6.57 -12.85
N ILE A 265 -5.06 -5.72 -11.83
CA ILE A 265 -4.77 -6.13 -10.44
C ILE A 265 -5.74 -7.18 -9.89
N LEU A 266 -7.02 -7.18 -10.31
CA LEU A 266 -8.01 -8.14 -9.82
C LEU A 266 -7.92 -9.51 -10.50
N THR A 267 -7.34 -9.59 -11.70
CA THR A 267 -7.16 -10.86 -12.41
C THR A 267 -5.79 -11.49 -12.18
N HIS A 268 -4.77 -10.72 -11.80
CA HIS A 268 -3.37 -11.17 -11.71
C HIS A 268 -2.96 -11.70 -10.33
N PRO A 269 -1.78 -12.33 -10.20
CA PRO A 269 -1.17 -12.64 -8.91
C PRO A 269 -0.93 -11.37 -8.05
N GLY A 270 -0.58 -11.55 -6.79
CA GLY A 270 -0.59 -10.48 -5.79
C GLY A 270 -1.89 -10.34 -4.98
N HIS A 271 -1.87 -9.41 -4.03
CA HIS A 271 -3.00 -9.04 -3.17
C HIS A 271 -3.58 -7.71 -3.64
N PRO A 272 -4.69 -7.69 -4.41
CA PRO A 272 -5.24 -6.44 -4.92
C PRO A 272 -5.86 -5.59 -3.81
N SER A 273 -5.50 -4.30 -3.79
CA SER A 273 -6.11 -3.25 -2.98
C SER A 273 -7.03 -2.40 -3.87
N ILE A 274 -8.28 -2.23 -3.42
CA ILE A 274 -9.29 -1.42 -4.12
C ILE A 274 -9.38 -0.07 -3.43
N PHE A 275 -9.29 1.01 -4.19
CA PHE A 275 -9.33 2.35 -3.65
C PHE A 275 -10.77 2.82 -3.42
N TYR A 276 -11.04 3.40 -2.24
CA TYR A 276 -12.38 3.81 -1.81
C TYR A 276 -13.06 4.75 -2.82
N HIS A 277 -12.37 5.82 -3.23
CA HIS A 277 -12.90 6.82 -4.16
C HIS A 277 -13.33 6.17 -5.48
N ASP A 278 -12.53 5.24 -6.02
CA ASP A 278 -12.88 4.56 -7.28
C ASP A 278 -14.08 3.63 -7.13
N TYR A 279 -14.23 2.99 -5.99
CA TYR A 279 -15.30 2.02 -5.74
C TYR A 279 -16.63 2.66 -5.36
N PHE A 280 -16.62 3.77 -4.61
CA PHE A 280 -17.83 4.38 -4.05
C PHE A 280 -18.16 5.77 -4.61
N GLU A 281 -17.19 6.55 -5.09
CA GLU A 281 -17.38 7.97 -5.42
C GLU A 281 -17.33 8.27 -6.92
N ARG A 282 -16.75 7.37 -7.73
CA ARG A 282 -16.72 7.51 -9.19
C ARG A 282 -18.06 7.19 -9.88
N GLN A 283 -18.08 7.46 -11.18
CA GLN A 283 -19.21 7.27 -12.08
C GLN A 283 -19.86 5.88 -11.98
N SER A 284 -21.16 5.84 -12.29
CA SER A 284 -21.95 4.61 -12.37
C SER A 284 -21.27 3.54 -13.23
N GLY A 285 -21.24 2.30 -12.75
CA GLY A 285 -20.69 1.14 -13.46
C GLY A 285 -19.27 0.71 -13.04
N ILE A 286 -18.42 1.62 -12.54
CA ILE A 286 -17.06 1.22 -12.06
C ILE A 286 -17.17 0.25 -10.89
N LYS A 287 -18.01 0.56 -9.90
CA LYS A 287 -18.30 -0.31 -8.75
C LYS A 287 -18.72 -1.71 -9.17
N ASP A 288 -19.67 -1.82 -10.08
CA ASP A 288 -20.22 -3.10 -10.53
C ASP A 288 -19.18 -3.91 -11.31
N ASN A 289 -18.35 -3.24 -12.12
CA ASN A 289 -17.26 -3.89 -12.83
C ASN A 289 -16.18 -4.40 -11.87
N ILE A 290 -15.76 -3.60 -10.87
CA ILE A 290 -14.80 -4.02 -9.84
C ILE A 290 -15.37 -5.21 -9.05
N LYS A 291 -16.66 -5.16 -8.70
CA LYS A 291 -17.33 -6.28 -8.02
C LYS A 291 -17.33 -7.53 -8.91
N SER A 292 -17.68 -7.42 -10.18
CA SER A 292 -17.68 -8.54 -11.13
C SER A 292 -16.30 -9.17 -11.28
N LEU A 293 -15.24 -8.36 -11.41
CA LEU A 293 -13.85 -8.81 -11.45
C LEU A 293 -13.42 -9.51 -10.14
N SER A 294 -13.87 -9.00 -8.99
CA SER A 294 -13.63 -9.63 -7.69
C SER A 294 -14.33 -10.98 -7.58
N ASP A 295 -15.58 -11.09 -8.08
CA ASP A 295 -16.32 -12.35 -8.14
C ASP A 295 -15.66 -13.36 -9.10
N ILE A 296 -15.12 -12.90 -10.25
CA ILE A 296 -14.31 -13.71 -11.18
C ILE A 296 -13.08 -14.25 -10.46
N ARG A 297 -12.31 -13.39 -9.78
CA ARG A 297 -11.12 -13.75 -9.03
C ARG A 297 -11.44 -14.85 -8.01
N LYS A 298 -12.48 -14.63 -7.21
CA LYS A 298 -12.89 -15.54 -6.13
C LYS A 298 -13.35 -16.89 -6.66
N ARG A 299 -14.27 -16.94 -7.62
CA ARG A 299 -14.85 -18.21 -8.11
C ARG A 299 -13.86 -19.06 -8.90
N ASN A 300 -12.86 -18.43 -9.53
CA ASN A 300 -11.75 -19.14 -10.18
C ASN A 300 -10.62 -19.49 -9.21
N GLY A 301 -10.70 -19.10 -7.93
CA GLY A 301 -9.64 -19.36 -6.95
C GLY A 301 -8.29 -18.78 -7.38
N ILE A 302 -8.31 -17.58 -7.95
CA ILE A 302 -7.09 -16.84 -8.25
C ILE A 302 -6.56 -16.25 -6.93
N THR A 303 -5.29 -16.49 -6.65
CA THR A 303 -4.62 -16.13 -5.40
C THR A 303 -3.37 -15.32 -5.66
N ALA A 304 -2.73 -14.85 -4.60
CA ALA A 304 -1.48 -14.10 -4.72
C ALA A 304 -0.37 -14.89 -5.44
N THR A 305 -0.40 -16.23 -5.44
CA THR A 305 0.63 -17.09 -6.06
C THR A 305 0.14 -17.81 -7.31
N SER A 306 -0.99 -17.40 -7.89
CA SER A 306 -1.46 -17.98 -9.15
C SER A 306 -0.40 -17.85 -10.25
N SER A 307 -0.30 -18.84 -11.13
CA SER A 307 0.62 -18.76 -12.27
C SER A 307 0.12 -17.76 -13.30
N ILE A 308 1.04 -17.15 -14.03
CA ILE A 308 0.76 -16.25 -15.15
C ILE A 308 1.57 -16.66 -16.37
N ASN A 309 0.92 -16.67 -17.53
CA ASN A 309 1.56 -16.80 -18.84
C ASN A 309 1.12 -15.63 -19.73
N ILE A 310 2.04 -14.73 -20.06
CA ILE A 310 1.76 -13.58 -20.91
C ILE A 310 1.75 -14.02 -22.37
N LEU A 311 0.58 -13.93 -23.01
CA LEU A 311 0.34 -14.37 -24.38
C LEU A 311 0.70 -13.28 -25.40
N ALA A 312 0.48 -12.00 -25.05
CA ALA A 312 0.82 -10.85 -25.88
C ALA A 312 1.15 -9.63 -25.02
N ALA A 313 2.11 -8.84 -25.48
CA ALA A 313 2.46 -7.54 -24.92
C ALA A 313 2.97 -6.64 -26.05
N GLN A 314 2.06 -5.87 -26.65
CA GLN A 314 2.25 -4.95 -27.77
C GLN A 314 1.78 -3.56 -27.32
N ALA A 315 1.89 -2.51 -28.15
CA ALA A 315 1.42 -1.16 -27.78
C ALA A 315 -0.07 -1.12 -27.40
N ASP A 316 -0.91 -1.80 -28.18
CA ASP A 316 -2.37 -1.74 -28.12
C ASP A 316 -3.02 -3.07 -27.66
N LEU A 317 -2.21 -4.04 -27.24
CA LEU A 317 -2.67 -5.35 -26.80
C LEU A 317 -1.78 -5.91 -25.68
N TYR A 318 -2.39 -6.15 -24.52
CA TYR A 318 -1.87 -7.06 -23.51
C TYR A 318 -2.83 -8.23 -23.34
N MET A 319 -2.30 -9.45 -23.34
CA MET A 319 -3.07 -10.65 -23.00
C MET A 319 -2.29 -11.56 -22.09
N ALA A 320 -2.97 -12.11 -21.08
CA ALA A 320 -2.38 -13.09 -20.16
C ALA A 320 -3.38 -14.20 -19.82
N ASN A 321 -2.87 -15.41 -19.68
CA ASN A 321 -3.56 -16.54 -19.07
C ASN A 321 -3.15 -16.62 -17.60
N ILE A 322 -4.14 -16.64 -16.70
CA ILE A 322 -3.94 -16.74 -15.26
C ILE A 322 -4.45 -18.09 -14.76
N ALA A 323 -3.56 -18.83 -14.10
CA ALA A 323 -3.80 -20.14 -13.49
C ALA A 323 -4.41 -21.20 -14.43
N ASN A 324 -4.30 -21.05 -15.76
CA ASN A 324 -5.03 -21.87 -16.74
C ASN A 324 -6.55 -21.86 -16.54
N LYS A 325 -7.09 -20.80 -15.93
CA LYS A 325 -8.52 -20.67 -15.61
C LYS A 325 -9.15 -19.48 -16.29
N ILE A 326 -8.44 -18.35 -16.35
CA ILE A 326 -8.94 -17.14 -17.01
C ILE A 326 -7.94 -16.61 -18.02
N ILE A 327 -8.44 -15.99 -19.07
CA ILE A 327 -7.66 -15.15 -19.98
C ILE A 327 -8.15 -13.72 -19.82
N VAL A 328 -7.21 -12.78 -19.74
CA VAL A 328 -7.50 -11.34 -19.67
C VAL A 328 -6.87 -10.64 -20.86
N LYS A 329 -7.59 -9.68 -21.43
CA LYS A 329 -7.14 -8.77 -22.48
C LYS A 329 -7.32 -7.33 -22.03
N ILE A 330 -6.30 -6.52 -22.28
CA ILE A 330 -6.29 -5.06 -22.08
C ILE A 330 -5.79 -4.40 -23.37
N GLY A 331 -6.31 -3.22 -23.70
CA GLY A 331 -5.96 -2.43 -24.88
C GLY A 331 -7.05 -2.47 -25.95
N PRO A 332 -7.01 -1.60 -26.98
CA PRO A 332 -8.08 -1.49 -27.97
C PRO A 332 -8.06 -2.60 -29.04
N ASN A 333 -6.95 -3.29 -29.26
CA ASN A 333 -6.82 -4.26 -30.36
C ASN A 333 -7.77 -5.46 -30.19
N GLY A 334 -8.74 -5.63 -31.10
CA GLY A 334 -9.70 -6.74 -31.08
C GLY A 334 -9.27 -7.96 -31.90
N ASN A 335 -8.19 -7.88 -32.66
CA ASN A 335 -7.72 -8.97 -33.51
C ASN A 335 -6.82 -9.92 -32.70
N LEU A 336 -7.44 -10.90 -32.04
CA LEU A 336 -6.74 -11.81 -31.14
C LEU A 336 -6.10 -13.01 -31.87
N GLY A 337 -6.42 -13.23 -33.15
CA GLY A 337 -5.96 -14.39 -33.91
C GLY A 337 -6.16 -15.71 -33.16
N ASN A 338 -5.09 -16.50 -33.04
CA ASN A 338 -5.09 -17.80 -32.33
C ASN A 338 -4.75 -17.68 -30.84
N LEU A 339 -4.66 -16.47 -30.28
CA LEU A 339 -4.33 -16.26 -28.85
C LEU A 339 -5.49 -16.64 -27.92
N LEU A 340 -6.73 -16.59 -28.43
CA LEU A 340 -7.92 -16.95 -27.67
C LEU A 340 -8.36 -18.38 -28.04
N PRO A 341 -8.30 -19.34 -27.10
CA PRO A 341 -8.80 -20.70 -27.33
C PRO A 341 -10.30 -20.75 -27.62
N SER A 342 -10.74 -21.73 -28.39
CA SER A 342 -12.16 -21.90 -28.77
C SER A 342 -13.09 -22.24 -27.59
N ASN A 343 -12.55 -22.75 -26.47
CA ASN A 343 -13.29 -23.05 -25.24
C ASN A 343 -13.39 -21.85 -24.28
N ALA A 344 -12.82 -20.69 -24.63
CA ALA A 344 -12.87 -19.50 -23.80
C ALA A 344 -14.26 -18.83 -23.87
N GLN A 345 -14.87 -18.57 -22.71
CA GLN A 345 -16.17 -17.90 -22.60
C GLN A 345 -16.03 -16.54 -21.94
N VAL A 346 -16.53 -15.49 -22.59
CA VAL A 346 -16.48 -14.13 -22.04
C VAL A 346 -17.34 -14.04 -20.78
N VAL A 347 -16.76 -13.48 -19.71
CA VAL A 347 -17.43 -13.32 -18.40
C VAL A 347 -17.42 -11.89 -17.89
N ALA A 348 -16.57 -11.02 -18.45
CA ALA A 348 -16.64 -9.57 -18.28
C ALA A 348 -16.00 -8.88 -19.48
N ASN A 349 -16.52 -7.72 -19.86
CA ASN A 349 -15.94 -6.87 -20.89
C ASN A 349 -16.36 -5.42 -20.68
N GLY A 350 -15.58 -4.52 -21.26
CA GLY A 350 -15.88 -3.10 -21.30
C GLY A 350 -14.96 -2.39 -22.27
N GLN A 351 -14.84 -1.08 -22.14
CA GLN A 351 -13.94 -0.30 -22.98
C GLN A 351 -12.51 -0.81 -22.86
N ASP A 352 -11.95 -1.29 -23.96
CA ASP A 352 -10.57 -1.77 -24.08
C ASP A 352 -10.19 -2.92 -23.15
N TYR A 353 -11.15 -3.70 -22.63
CA TYR A 353 -10.85 -4.93 -21.90
C TYR A 353 -11.88 -6.04 -22.09
N ALA A 354 -11.42 -7.28 -21.92
CA ALA A 354 -12.27 -8.45 -21.81
C ALA A 354 -11.60 -9.54 -20.96
N VAL A 355 -12.42 -10.32 -20.25
CA VAL A 355 -12.01 -11.45 -19.43
C VAL A 355 -12.82 -12.67 -19.83
N TRP A 356 -12.13 -13.78 -20.05
CA TRP A 356 -12.73 -15.06 -20.38
C TRP A 356 -12.40 -16.10 -19.31
N GLU A 357 -13.33 -17.02 -19.07
CA GLU A 357 -13.08 -18.27 -18.35
C GLU A 357 -12.81 -19.40 -19.35
N LEU A 358 -11.85 -20.26 -19.02
CA LEU A 358 -11.56 -21.48 -19.76
C LEU A 358 -12.39 -22.62 -19.18
N LYS A 359 -13.19 -23.27 -20.02
CA LYS A 359 -14.02 -24.41 -19.65
C LYS A 359 -13.42 -25.74 -20.06
#